data_AF-A0AAD9KN71-F1
#
_entry.id   AF-A0AAD9KN71-F1
#
_cell.length_a   1.000
_cell.length_b   1.000
_cell.length_c   1.000
_cell.angle_alpha   90.00
_cell.angle_beta   90.00
_cell.angle_gamma   90.00
#
_symmetry.space_group_name_H-M   'P 1'
#
loop_
_entity.id
_entity.type
_entity.pdbx_description
1 polymer ?
#
loop_
_entity_poly.entity_id
_entity_poly.type
_entity_poly.pdbx_seq_one_letter_code
_entity_poly.pdbx_strand_id
1 'polypeptide(L)'
;MNAAVVVGSLLAILLVQTRWSHAVELKDHDYDQMLDAMEEVHQKCPNITYLYSLTGGKTNRTVLGKRLAVIVLSDNPQIHELGK
;
A
#
# COMPACT_ATOMS: atom_id res chain seq x y z
N MET A 1 47.28 6.33 -9.29
CA MET A 1 45.93 5.76 -9.56
C MET A 1 45.21 6.69 -10.51
N ASN A 2 44.61 6.17 -11.58
CA ASN A 2 44.10 6.98 -12.69
C ASN A 2 42.76 7.63 -12.32
N ALA A 3 42.60 8.95 -12.54
CA ALA A 3 41.42 9.70 -12.11
C ALA A 3 40.10 9.13 -12.67
N ALA A 4 40.13 8.59 -13.89
CA ALA A 4 39.01 7.92 -14.53
C ALA A 4 38.52 6.67 -13.76
N VAL A 5 39.42 5.94 -13.11
CA VAL A 5 39.07 4.75 -12.31
C VAL A 5 38.36 5.18 -11.03
N VAL A 6 38.84 6.24 -10.37
CA VAL A 6 38.26 6.76 -9.12
C VAL A 6 36.85 7.33 -9.37
N VAL A 7 36.67 8.09 -10.45
CA VAL A 7 35.36 8.66 -10.84
C VAL A 7 34.37 7.56 -11.22
N GLY A 8 34.80 6.55 -11.99
CA GLY A 8 33.96 5.41 -12.35
C GLY A 8 33.50 4.59 -11.14
N SER A 9 34.41 4.38 -10.17
CA SER A 9 34.07 3.69 -8.92
C SER A 9 33.11 4.48 -8.03
N LEU A 10 33.26 5.80 -7.92
CA LEU A 10 32.34 6.67 -7.17
C LEU A 10 30.93 6.67 -7.77
N LEU A 11 30.81 6.70 -9.10
CA LEU A 11 29.52 6.67 -9.80
C LEU A 11 28.80 5.32 -9.60
N ALA A 12 29.53 4.21 -9.63
CA ALA A 12 28.99 2.88 -9.38
C ALA A 12 28.51 2.72 -7.92
N ILE A 13 29.24 3.27 -6.95
CA ILE A 13 28.83 3.28 -5.55
C ILE A 13 27.55 4.12 -5.37
N LEU A 14 27.43 5.28 -6.03
CA LEU A 14 26.24 6.12 -5.97
C LEU A 14 24.98 5.41 -6.51
N LEU A 15 25.12 4.62 -7.59
CA LEU A 15 24.04 3.83 -8.19
C LEU A 15 23.62 2.63 -7.33
N VAL A 16 24.50 2.11 -6.47
CA VAL A 16 24.21 0.98 -5.56
C VAL A 16 23.50 1.43 -4.27
N GLN A 17 23.58 2.71 -3.89
CA GLN A 17 23.04 3.23 -2.62
C GLN A 17 21.53 3.51 -2.65
N THR A 18 20.83 3.42 -3.78
CA THR A 18 19.36 3.56 -3.80
C THR A 18 18.66 2.23 -3.50
N ARG A 19 19.10 1.49 -2.47
CA ARG A 19 18.19 0.56 -1.81
C ARG A 19 17.34 1.40 -0.88
N TRP A 20 16.16 1.81 -1.37
CA TRP A 20 15.15 2.43 -0.53
C TRP A 20 14.78 1.46 0.60
N SER A 21 15.39 1.64 1.76
CA SER A 21 14.88 1.15 3.03
C SER A 21 13.54 1.85 3.22
N HIS A 22 12.44 1.21 2.82
CA HIS A 22 11.11 1.71 3.16
C HIS A 22 10.96 1.49 4.66
N ALA A 23 11.28 2.50 5.44
CA ALA A 23 10.98 2.50 6.86
C ALA A 23 9.46 2.67 6.97
N VAL A 24 8.77 1.60 7.37
CA VAL A 24 7.37 1.67 7.75
C VAL A 24 7.31 2.17 9.18
N GLU A 25 6.69 3.32 9.40
CA GLU A 25 6.42 3.82 10.75
C GLU A 25 5.38 2.91 11.40
N LEU A 26 5.71 2.33 12.56
CA LEU A 26 4.77 1.54 13.36
C LEU A 26 4.08 2.46 14.36
N LYS A 27 2.78 2.65 14.18
CA LYS A 27 1.92 3.43 15.09
C LYS A 27 0.50 2.88 15.11
N ASP A 28 -0.21 3.19 16.18
CA ASP A 28 -1.65 2.97 16.23
C ASP A 28 -2.36 3.95 15.31
N HIS A 29 -3.32 3.46 14.55
CA HIS A 29 -4.14 4.27 13.65
C HIS A 29 -5.52 4.44 14.29
N ASP A 30 -5.98 5.68 14.41
CA ASP A 30 -7.39 5.93 14.69
C ASP A 30 -8.27 5.58 13.47
N TYR A 31 -9.57 5.84 13.57
CA TYR A 31 -10.51 5.50 12.50
C TYR A 31 -10.22 6.21 11.18
N ASP A 32 -9.97 7.51 11.20
CA ASP A 32 -9.78 8.28 9.98
C ASP A 32 -8.40 7.98 9.40
N GLN A 33 -7.38 7.85 10.26
CA GLN A 33 -6.03 7.45 9.86
C GLN A 33 -5.99 6.05 9.23
N MET A 34 -6.81 5.11 9.70
CA MET A 34 -6.91 3.79 9.09
C MET A 34 -7.51 3.87 7.68
N LEU A 35 -8.53 4.71 7.47
CA LEU A 35 -9.11 4.92 6.14
C LEU A 35 -8.10 5.54 5.18
N ASP A 36 -7.35 6.54 5.64
CA ASP A 36 -6.30 7.20 4.85
C ASP A 36 -5.19 6.20 4.47
N ALA A 37 -4.76 5.35 5.40
CA ALA A 37 -3.75 4.32 5.12
C ALA A 37 -4.24 3.29 4.09
N MET A 38 -5.51 2.86 4.18
CA MET A 38 -6.11 1.94 3.21
C MET A 38 -6.20 2.57 1.81
N GLU A 39 -6.60 3.84 1.74
CA GLU A 39 -6.67 4.62 0.51
C GLU A 39 -5.27 4.79 -0.11
N GLU A 40 -4.25 5.09 0.69
CA GLU A 40 -2.86 5.19 0.23
C GLU A 40 -2.36 3.88 -0.40
N VAL A 41 -2.68 2.73 0.22
CA VAL A 41 -2.36 1.42 -0.34
C VAL A 41 -3.08 1.19 -1.68
N HIS A 42 -4.36 1.54 -1.77
CA HIS A 42 -5.12 1.40 -3.01
C HIS A 42 -4.55 2.28 -4.12
N GLN A 43 -4.21 3.53 -3.82
CA GLN A 43 -3.61 4.47 -4.78
C GLN A 43 -2.24 4.00 -5.30
N LYS A 44 -1.44 3.34 -4.45
CA LYS A 44 -0.15 2.77 -4.86
C LYS A 44 -0.30 1.50 -5.71
N CYS A 45 -1.36 0.74 -5.51
CA CYS A 45 -1.56 -0.57 -6.13
C CYS A 45 -2.99 -0.77 -6.69
N PRO A 46 -3.50 0.12 -7.56
CA PRO A 46 -4.92 0.12 -7.92
C PRO A 46 -5.33 -1.11 -8.74
N ASN A 47 -4.39 -1.72 -9.46
CA ASN A 47 -4.66 -2.90 -10.30
C ASN A 47 -4.85 -4.18 -9.49
N ILE A 48 -4.34 -4.23 -8.26
CA ILE A 48 -4.38 -5.43 -7.41
C ILE A 48 -5.15 -5.23 -6.11
N THR A 49 -5.82 -4.08 -5.98
CA THR A 49 -6.57 -3.73 -4.79
C THR A 49 -7.95 -3.18 -5.13
N TYR A 50 -8.91 -3.41 -4.25
CA TYR A 50 -10.24 -2.82 -4.35
C TYR A 50 -10.75 -2.45 -2.96
N LEU A 51 -11.13 -1.18 -2.80
CA LEU A 51 -11.70 -0.65 -1.56
C LEU A 51 -13.22 -0.58 -1.64
N TYR A 52 -13.89 -1.06 -0.61
CA TYR A 52 -15.32 -0.87 -0.45
C TYR A 52 -15.73 -0.81 1.02
N SER A 53 -16.97 -0.41 1.27
CA SER A 53 -17.57 -0.46 2.61
C SER A 53 -18.56 -1.60 2.69
N LEU A 54 -18.42 -2.47 3.70
CA LEU A 54 -19.40 -3.51 3.97
C LEU A 54 -20.75 -2.91 4.32
N THR A 55 -21.80 -3.54 3.80
CA THR A 55 -23.18 -3.27 4.18
C THR A 55 -23.68 -4.47 4.97
N GLY A 56 -24.01 -4.26 6.25
CA GLY A 56 -24.48 -5.29 7.15
C GLY A 56 -25.94 -5.05 7.52
N GLY A 57 -26.86 -5.88 7.02
CA GLY A 57 -28.29 -5.70 7.26
C GLY A 57 -28.84 -4.47 6.54
N LYS A 58 -29.58 -3.60 7.25
CA LYS A 58 -30.25 -2.42 6.65
C LYS A 58 -29.37 -1.19 6.48
N THR A 59 -28.14 -1.21 7.00
CA THR A 59 -27.25 -0.04 7.03
C THR A 59 -25.81 -0.43 6.65
N ASN A 60 -25.07 0.54 6.11
CA ASN A 60 -23.64 0.46 5.81
C ASN A 60 -22.77 1.11 6.89
N ARG A 61 -23.34 1.32 8.08
CA ARG A 61 -22.68 1.96 9.22
C ARG A 61 -22.81 1.14 10.49
N THR A 62 -21.78 1.21 11.33
CA THR A 62 -21.81 0.75 12.73
C THR A 62 -22.84 1.53 13.54
N VAL A 63 -23.10 1.08 14.78
CA VAL A 63 -23.98 1.79 15.74
C VAL A 63 -23.58 3.26 15.92
N LEU A 64 -22.28 3.57 15.85
CA LEU A 64 -21.73 4.92 15.97
C LEU A 64 -21.57 5.65 14.62
N GLY A 65 -22.19 5.16 13.55
CA GLY A 65 -22.18 5.84 12.26
C GLY A 65 -20.91 5.65 11.42
N LYS A 66 -19.92 4.88 11.87
CA LYS A 66 -18.68 4.60 11.11
C LYS A 66 -18.90 3.55 10.02
N ARG A 67 -18.29 3.72 8.86
CA ARG A 67 -18.24 2.70 7.79
C ARG A 67 -17.31 1.56 8.17
N LEU A 68 -17.65 0.34 7.76
CA LEU A 68 -16.79 -0.84 7.87
C LEU A 68 -16.02 -1.00 6.56
N ALA A 69 -14.80 -0.45 6.50
CA ALA A 69 -13.97 -0.51 5.30
C ALA A 69 -13.35 -1.90 5.09
N VAL A 70 -13.25 -2.30 3.84
CA VAL A 70 -12.58 -3.52 3.39
C VAL A 70 -11.64 -3.18 2.24
N ILE A 71 -10.45 -3.77 2.27
CA ILE A 71 -9.53 -3.81 1.14
C ILE A 71 -9.40 -5.26 0.66
N VAL A 72 -9.63 -5.48 -0.62
CA VAL A 72 -9.37 -6.76 -1.30
C VAL A 72 -7.96 -6.71 -1.88
N LEU A 73 -7.20 -7.80 -1.79
CA LEU A 73 -5.90 -7.98 -2.42
C LEU A 73 -5.98 -9.19 -3.36
N SER A 74 -5.85 -8.98 -4.68
CA SER A 74 -5.89 -10.01 -5.73
C SER A 74 -5.43 -9.41 -7.04
N ASP A 75 -4.92 -10.21 -7.98
CA ASP A 75 -4.65 -9.81 -9.37
C ASP A 75 -5.91 -9.45 -10.18
N ASN A 76 -7.09 -9.80 -9.67
CA ASN A 76 -8.40 -9.44 -10.24
C ASN A 76 -9.40 -9.06 -9.14
N PRO A 77 -9.20 -7.92 -8.45
CA PRO A 77 -9.74 -7.67 -7.10
C PRO A 77 -11.26 -7.45 -7.03
N GLN A 78 -11.97 -7.42 -8.16
CA GLN A 78 -13.42 -7.28 -8.23
C GLN A 78 -14.15 -8.56 -8.68
N ILE A 79 -13.42 -9.64 -8.97
CA ILE A 79 -13.98 -10.88 -9.50
C ILE A 79 -13.70 -12.02 -8.53
N HIS A 80 -14.73 -12.83 -8.24
CA HIS A 80 -14.53 -14.08 -7.50
C HIS A 80 -13.90 -15.12 -8.43
N GLU A 81 -12.73 -15.61 -8.05
CA GLU A 81 -12.05 -16.69 -8.77
C GLU A 81 -12.37 -18.03 -8.13
N LEU A 82 -12.88 -18.98 -8.92
CA LEU A 82 -13.09 -20.34 -8.47
C LEU A 82 -11.73 -21.03 -8.30
N GLY A 83 -11.49 -21.60 -7.12
CA GLY A 83 -10.34 -22.49 -6.92
C GLY A 83 -10.40 -23.70 -7.84
N LYS A 84 -9.24 -24.18 -8.28
CA LYS A 84 -9.13 -25.45 -9.01
C LYS A 84 -9.37 -26.64 -8.09
#